data_AF-A0A5Q3L8Y4-F1
#
_entry.id   AF-A0A5Q3L8Y4-F1
#
_cell.length_a   1.000
_cell.length_b   1.000
_cell.length_c   1.000
_cell.angle_alpha   90.00
_cell.angle_beta   90.00
_cell.angle_gamma   90.00
#
_symmetry.space_group_name_H-M   'P 1'
#
loop_
_entity.id
_entity.type
_entity.pdbx_description
1 polymer ?
#
loop_
_entity_poly.entity_id
_entity_poly.type
_entity_poly.pdbx_seq_one_letter_code
_entity_poly.pdbx_strand_id
1 'polypeptide(L)'
;MQKLLFVLLTVSILAVTGTAFANHLYDDFSKADFPERQALRGEWTYENNEAHCVSDPELYKKFKNHGPILRYDSEFSDGTIEFEFQPKDVERMIFTLNSADAGHVFRMRLADGKTRQGSRIYGWAGPSKDNDPEMIAVQGVPTLDTMNGKWVRVKIVIEGDRATVTIGDYSEELKHASIGREKGEVTISFASGELGVRGVHIHPAK
;
A
#
# COMPACT_ATOMS: atom_id res chain seq x y z
N MET A 1 -17.69 -1.47 -72.81
CA MET A 1 -17.64 -2.30 -71.59
C MET A 1 -16.54 -1.75 -70.68
N GLN A 2 -16.91 -0.93 -69.70
CA GLN A 2 -15.96 -0.21 -68.85
C GLN A 2 -16.03 -0.78 -67.43
N LYS A 3 -14.91 -1.33 -66.95
CA LYS A 3 -14.77 -1.96 -65.63
C LYS A 3 -14.73 -0.87 -64.55
N LEU A 4 -15.59 -0.99 -63.55
CA LEU A 4 -15.56 -0.16 -62.34
C LEU A 4 -14.65 -0.85 -61.31
N LEU A 5 -13.57 -0.18 -60.91
CA LEU A 5 -12.64 -0.65 -59.87
C LEU A 5 -13.08 -0.05 -58.53
N PHE A 6 -13.48 -0.90 -57.58
CA PHE A 6 -13.73 -0.52 -56.20
C PHE A 6 -12.40 -0.51 -55.44
N VAL A 7 -11.99 0.66 -54.92
CA VAL A 7 -10.88 0.79 -53.98
C VAL A 7 -11.46 0.79 -52.58
N LEU A 8 -11.18 -0.26 -51.81
CA LEU A 8 -11.51 -0.36 -50.38
C LEU A 8 -10.42 0.36 -49.60
N LEU A 9 -10.74 1.47 -48.94
CA LEU A 9 -9.82 2.19 -48.06
C LEU A 9 -10.01 1.67 -46.63
N THR A 10 -9.09 0.82 -46.16
CA THR A 10 -9.02 0.39 -44.76
C THR A 10 -8.39 1.49 -43.92
N VAL A 11 -9.20 2.14 -43.08
CA VAL A 11 -8.71 3.07 -42.05
C VAL A 11 -8.29 2.25 -40.83
N SER A 12 -6.98 2.05 -40.66
CA SER A 12 -6.41 1.50 -39.43
C SER A 12 -6.42 2.58 -38.36
N ILE A 13 -7.34 2.48 -37.41
CA ILE A 13 -7.32 3.30 -36.18
C ILE A 13 -6.17 2.76 -35.32
N LEU A 14 -5.03 3.48 -35.33
CA LEU A 14 -4.00 3.31 -34.31
C LEU A 14 -4.58 3.78 -32.98
N ALA A 15 -4.92 2.83 -32.11
CA ALA A 15 -5.18 3.12 -30.71
C ALA A 15 -3.87 3.64 -30.10
N VAL A 16 -3.80 4.95 -29.88
CA VAL A 16 -2.79 5.56 -29.02
C VAL A 16 -3.11 5.11 -27.60
N THR A 17 -2.43 4.07 -27.12
CA THR A 17 -2.40 3.74 -25.70
C THR A 17 -1.68 4.89 -25.01
N GLY A 18 -2.45 5.82 -24.44
CA GLY A 18 -1.87 6.82 -23.54
C GLY A 18 -1.18 6.08 -22.41
N THR A 19 0.13 6.20 -22.29
CA THR A 19 0.83 5.91 -21.05
C THR A 19 0.27 6.86 -20.02
N ALA A 20 -0.66 6.38 -19.19
CA ALA A 20 -1.03 7.09 -17.98
C ALA A 20 0.27 7.26 -17.19
N PHE A 21 0.72 8.51 -17.05
CA PHE A 21 1.86 8.77 -16.20
C PHE A 21 1.45 8.34 -14.79
N ALA A 22 2.28 7.50 -14.16
CA ALA A 22 2.15 7.22 -12.75
C ALA A 22 2.32 8.56 -12.01
N ASN A 23 1.20 9.17 -11.63
CA ASN A 23 1.19 10.50 -11.06
C ASN A 23 1.73 10.41 -9.64
N HIS A 24 2.63 11.33 -9.29
CA HIS A 24 3.00 11.53 -7.89
C HIS A 24 1.73 11.85 -7.09
N LEU A 25 1.47 11.03 -6.08
CA LEU A 25 0.35 11.18 -5.16
C LEU A 25 0.85 11.78 -3.86
N TYR A 26 0.19 12.85 -3.41
CA TYR A 26 0.38 13.42 -2.09
C TYR A 26 -0.98 13.68 -1.43
N ASP A 27 -1.24 12.97 -0.34
CA ASP A 27 -2.42 13.15 0.49
C ASP A 27 -2.01 13.69 1.87
N ASP A 28 -2.31 14.96 2.09
CA ASP A 28 -2.08 15.67 3.35
C ASP A 28 -3.28 15.62 4.30
N PHE A 29 -4.37 14.95 3.91
CA PHE A 29 -5.62 14.86 4.67
C PHE A 29 -6.26 16.21 5.03
N SER A 30 -5.93 17.29 4.30
CA SER A 30 -6.60 18.59 4.44
C SER A 30 -8.07 18.58 4.01
N LYS A 31 -8.48 17.56 3.23
CA LYS A 31 -9.84 17.35 2.74
C LYS A 31 -10.29 15.93 3.01
N ALA A 32 -11.54 15.78 3.44
CA ALA A 32 -12.16 14.47 3.65
C ALA A 32 -12.44 13.72 2.33
N ASP A 33 -12.69 14.46 1.24
CA ASP A 33 -13.05 13.95 -0.09
C ASP A 33 -11.88 13.99 -1.08
N PHE A 34 -10.72 13.49 -0.67
CA PHE A 34 -9.55 13.37 -1.57
C PHE A 34 -9.80 12.29 -2.65
N PRO A 35 -9.86 12.63 -3.95
CA PRO A 35 -10.33 11.71 -5.00
C PRO A 35 -9.54 10.42 -5.14
N GLU A 36 -8.24 10.45 -4.89
CA GLU A 36 -7.32 9.31 -5.05
C GLU A 36 -7.28 8.42 -3.80
N ARG A 37 -7.95 8.81 -2.71
CA ARG A 37 -8.06 8.04 -1.46
C ARG A 37 -9.40 7.33 -1.38
N GLN A 38 -9.33 6.01 -1.22
CA GLN A 38 -10.46 5.19 -0.80
C GLN A 38 -10.34 4.88 0.70
N ALA A 39 -11.16 5.53 1.51
CA ALA A 39 -11.32 5.20 2.92
C ALA A 39 -12.36 4.09 3.07
N LEU A 40 -11.90 2.87 3.33
CA LEU A 40 -12.73 1.68 3.35
C LEU A 40 -12.76 1.11 4.76
N ARG A 41 -13.97 0.82 5.27
CA ARG A 41 -14.21 0.20 6.58
C ARG A 41 -13.80 1.13 7.73
N GLY A 42 -14.66 1.23 8.74
CA GLY A 42 -14.47 2.21 9.81
C GLY A 42 -14.86 3.62 9.42
N GLU A 43 -15.01 4.45 10.42
CA GLU A 43 -15.32 5.87 10.27
C GLU A 43 -14.01 6.65 10.36
N TRP A 44 -13.47 7.07 9.22
CA TRP A 44 -12.28 7.89 9.16
C TRP A 44 -12.65 9.36 9.34
N THR A 45 -12.01 10.02 10.30
CA THR A 45 -12.12 11.47 10.51
C THR A 45 -10.87 12.17 9.97
N TYR A 46 -11.04 13.42 9.51
CA TYR A 46 -9.98 14.20 8.88
C TYR A 46 -9.92 15.58 9.52
N GLU A 47 -8.86 15.83 10.28
CA GLU A 47 -8.63 17.11 10.96
C GLU A 47 -7.15 17.36 11.15
N ASN A 48 -6.73 18.63 11.16
CA ASN A 48 -5.33 19.03 11.37
C ASN A 48 -4.33 18.34 10.43
N ASN A 49 -4.73 18.03 9.19
CA ASN A 49 -3.92 17.32 8.19
C ASN A 49 -3.59 15.86 8.59
N GLU A 50 -4.50 15.23 9.34
CA GLU A 50 -4.38 13.87 9.83
C GLU A 50 -5.68 13.10 9.57
N ALA A 51 -5.55 11.82 9.22
CA ALA A 51 -6.65 10.87 9.20
C ALA A 51 -6.61 10.00 10.46
N HIS A 52 -7.74 9.89 11.16
CA HIS A 52 -7.88 9.07 12.35
C HIS A 52 -9.02 8.08 12.21
N CYS A 53 -8.86 6.88 12.76
CA CYS A 53 -9.95 5.90 12.85
C CYS A 53 -9.78 5.04 14.10
N VAL A 54 -10.90 4.60 14.66
CA VAL A 54 -10.95 3.59 15.74
C VAL A 54 -11.44 2.26 15.16
N SER A 55 -10.77 1.17 15.52
CA SER A 55 -11.20 -0.20 15.20
C SER A 55 -11.66 -0.90 16.46
N ASP A 56 -12.94 -0.78 16.80
CA ASP A 56 -13.51 -1.53 17.91
C ASP A 56 -13.81 -3.02 17.53
N PRO A 57 -14.07 -3.89 18.53
CA PRO A 57 -14.39 -5.30 18.27
C PRO A 57 -15.66 -5.52 17.43
N GLU A 58 -16.65 -4.62 17.50
CA GLU A 58 -17.89 -4.75 16.72
C GLU A 58 -17.62 -4.52 15.23
N LEU A 59 -16.85 -3.48 14.91
CA LEU A 59 -16.38 -3.17 13.57
C LEU A 59 -15.54 -4.32 13.01
N TYR A 60 -14.58 -4.81 13.78
CA TYR A 60 -13.71 -5.90 13.36
C TYR A 60 -14.51 -7.17 13.03
N LYS A 61 -15.52 -7.49 13.85
CA LYS A 61 -16.45 -8.59 13.59
C LYS A 61 -17.32 -8.34 12.35
N LYS A 62 -17.86 -7.13 12.19
CA LYS A 62 -18.69 -6.71 11.03
C LYS A 62 -17.96 -6.96 9.71
N PHE A 63 -16.66 -6.69 9.68
CA PHE A 63 -15.82 -6.88 8.49
C PHE A 63 -15.01 -8.19 8.49
N LYS A 64 -15.54 -9.23 9.15
CA LYS A 64 -14.98 -10.60 9.13
C LYS A 64 -13.49 -10.62 9.52
N ASN A 65 -13.16 -9.99 10.64
CA ASN A 65 -11.79 -9.87 11.17
C ASN A 65 -10.84 -9.07 10.27
N HIS A 66 -11.38 -8.09 9.55
CA HIS A 66 -10.61 -7.04 8.89
C HIS A 66 -10.96 -5.71 9.53
N GLY A 67 -9.97 -4.86 9.76
CA GLY A 67 -10.23 -3.51 10.27
C GLY A 67 -10.27 -2.45 9.18
N PRO A 68 -10.18 -1.18 9.58
CA PRO A 68 -10.17 -0.02 8.69
C PRO A 68 -9.01 -0.03 7.69
N ILE A 69 -9.22 0.60 6.53
CA ILE A 69 -8.27 0.65 5.42
C ILE A 69 -8.27 2.04 4.78
N LEU A 70 -7.08 2.59 4.56
CA LEU A 70 -6.82 3.61 3.53
C LEU A 70 -6.20 2.92 2.32
N ARG A 71 -6.74 3.21 1.14
CA ARG A 71 -6.31 2.64 -0.13
C ARG A 71 -6.06 3.74 -1.15
N TYR A 72 -5.00 3.56 -1.93
CA TYR A 72 -4.60 4.45 -3.02
C TYR A 72 -4.29 3.61 -4.25
N ASP A 73 -4.91 3.95 -5.37
CA ASP A 73 -4.56 3.35 -6.67
C ASP A 73 -3.28 4.01 -7.17
N SER A 74 -2.26 3.21 -7.46
CA SER A 74 -0.96 3.70 -7.92
C SER A 74 -0.21 2.60 -8.66
N GLU A 75 0.01 2.80 -9.95
CA GLU A 75 0.74 1.88 -10.81
C GLU A 75 2.24 2.21 -10.82
N PHE A 76 3.08 1.27 -10.40
CA PHE A 76 4.54 1.42 -10.42
C PHE A 76 5.27 0.08 -10.18
N SER A 77 6.52 -0.02 -10.63
CA SER A 77 7.45 -1.08 -10.20
C SER A 77 8.47 -0.53 -9.22
N ASP A 78 9.06 0.62 -9.55
CA ASP A 78 10.06 1.31 -8.73
C ASP A 78 9.47 2.60 -8.15
N GLY A 79 10.06 3.13 -7.09
CA GLY A 79 9.60 4.38 -6.50
C GLY A 79 9.84 4.51 -5.00
N THR A 80 9.29 5.58 -4.44
CA THR A 80 9.34 5.85 -3.00
C THR A 80 7.93 5.98 -2.43
N ILE A 81 7.66 5.30 -1.32
CA ILE A 81 6.46 5.48 -0.52
C ILE A 81 6.87 6.03 0.84
N GLU A 82 6.15 7.04 1.31
CA GLU A 82 6.40 7.65 2.60
C GLU A 82 5.10 8.05 3.30
N PHE A 83 5.03 7.85 4.60
CA PHE A 83 3.94 8.35 5.45
C PHE A 83 4.36 8.34 6.91
N GLU A 84 3.59 9.02 7.77
CA GLU A 84 3.70 8.86 9.22
C GLU A 84 2.43 8.23 9.79
N PHE A 85 2.59 7.44 10.85
CA PHE A 85 1.46 6.86 11.57
C PHE A 85 1.64 6.99 13.09
N GLN A 86 0.53 7.04 13.82
CA GLN A 86 0.49 7.04 15.28
C GLN A 86 -0.46 5.94 15.76
N PRO A 87 0.05 4.77 16.21
CA PRO A 87 -0.78 3.72 16.76
C PRO A 87 -1.12 4.02 18.22
N LYS A 88 -2.36 3.78 18.65
CA LYS A 88 -2.74 3.74 20.07
C LYS A 88 -3.49 2.44 20.35
N ASP A 89 -2.86 1.56 21.12
CA ASP A 89 -3.36 0.23 21.49
C ASP A 89 -3.76 -0.62 20.27
N VAL A 90 -3.03 -0.44 19.16
CA VAL A 90 -3.22 -1.19 17.92
C VAL A 90 -2.56 -2.56 18.04
N GLU A 91 -3.33 -3.63 17.83
CA GLU A 91 -2.83 -5.01 17.86
C GLU A 91 -1.94 -5.29 16.65
N ARG A 92 -2.38 -4.80 15.49
CA ARG A 92 -1.72 -5.06 14.22
C ARG A 92 -1.94 -3.93 13.24
N MET A 93 -0.86 -3.47 12.60
CA MET A 93 -0.90 -2.56 11.45
C MET A 93 -0.25 -3.27 10.25
N ILE A 94 -0.90 -3.14 9.10
CA ILE A 94 -0.52 -3.76 7.85
C ILE A 94 -0.37 -2.68 6.78
N PHE A 95 0.83 -2.54 6.25
CA PHE A 95 1.09 -1.84 5.00
C PHE A 95 1.26 -2.89 3.89
N THR A 96 0.54 -2.76 2.78
CA THR A 96 0.65 -3.70 1.65
C THR A 96 0.78 -2.96 0.33
N LEU A 97 1.71 -3.42 -0.48
CA LEU A 97 1.76 -3.15 -1.91
C LEU A 97 1.09 -4.32 -2.64
N ASN A 98 0.07 -4.01 -3.44
CA ASN A 98 -0.70 -4.98 -4.20
C ASN A 98 -0.49 -4.75 -5.70
N SER A 99 -0.47 -5.82 -6.46
CA SER A 99 -0.67 -5.81 -7.90
C SER A 99 -2.17 -5.64 -8.20
N ALA A 100 -2.50 -4.98 -9.32
CA ALA A 100 -3.87 -4.74 -9.75
C ALA A 100 -4.67 -6.05 -9.96
N ASP A 101 -4.01 -7.12 -10.40
CA ASP A 101 -4.64 -8.38 -10.82
C ASP A 101 -4.10 -9.63 -10.08
N ALA A 102 -2.91 -9.56 -9.50
CA ALA A 102 -2.22 -10.70 -8.90
C ALA A 102 -2.15 -10.67 -7.37
N GLY A 103 -2.83 -9.72 -6.72
CA GLY A 103 -2.95 -9.65 -5.26
C GLY A 103 -1.68 -9.11 -4.58
N HIS A 104 -1.29 -9.69 -3.44
CA HIS A 104 -0.21 -9.16 -2.62
C HIS A 104 1.16 -9.30 -3.30
N VAL A 105 1.98 -8.26 -3.21
CA VAL A 105 3.35 -8.22 -3.72
C VAL A 105 4.35 -8.13 -2.57
N PHE A 106 4.09 -7.20 -1.65
CA PHE A 106 4.90 -6.91 -0.48
C PHE A 106 3.99 -6.56 0.69
N ARG A 107 4.30 -7.05 1.89
CA ARG A 107 3.54 -6.71 3.10
C ARG A 107 4.47 -6.49 4.28
N MET A 108 4.32 -5.34 4.91
CA MET A 108 4.86 -5.08 6.24
C MET A 108 3.75 -5.28 7.27
N ARG A 109 3.96 -6.20 8.21
CA ARG A 109 3.08 -6.43 9.37
C ARG A 109 3.81 -5.97 10.62
N LEU A 110 3.28 -4.93 11.26
CA LEU A 110 3.72 -4.50 12.60
C LEU A 110 2.72 -5.04 13.63
N ALA A 111 3.23 -5.57 14.73
CA ALA A 111 2.43 -6.20 15.78
C ALA A 111 2.70 -5.57 17.13
N ASP A 112 1.73 -5.65 18.04
CA ASP A 112 1.84 -5.22 19.44
C ASP A 112 2.92 -5.94 20.27
N GLY A 113 3.60 -6.96 19.74
CA GLY A 113 4.62 -7.71 20.50
C GLY A 113 4.05 -8.66 21.58
N LYS A 114 2.74 -8.66 21.80
CA LYS A 114 2.03 -9.60 22.69
C LYS A 114 1.51 -10.79 21.89
N THR A 115 1.18 -10.57 20.63
CA THR A 115 0.76 -11.63 19.70
C THR A 115 1.92 -12.58 19.39
N ARG A 116 1.67 -13.91 19.43
CA ARG A 116 2.66 -14.95 19.06
C ARG A 116 3.25 -14.71 17.68
N GLN A 117 2.46 -14.07 16.81
CA GLN A 117 2.94 -13.59 15.54
C GLN A 117 3.54 -12.19 15.71
N GLY A 118 4.87 -12.08 15.81
CA GLY A 118 5.57 -10.78 15.86
C GLY A 118 5.58 -10.00 14.54
N SER A 119 6.17 -8.80 14.57
CA SER A 119 6.38 -7.95 13.40
C SER A 119 7.29 -8.61 12.38
N ARG A 120 7.00 -8.44 11.09
CA ARG A 120 7.78 -8.98 9.98
C ARG A 120 7.36 -8.42 8.63
N ILE A 121 8.19 -8.66 7.63
CA ILE A 121 7.97 -8.26 6.25
C ILE A 121 7.92 -9.50 5.37
N TYR A 122 7.01 -9.51 4.41
CA TYR A 122 6.77 -10.60 3.47
C TYR A 122 6.85 -10.15 2.02
N GLY A 123 7.24 -11.08 1.14
CA GLY A 123 7.14 -10.96 -0.31
C GLY A 123 6.43 -12.16 -0.93
N TRP A 124 5.76 -11.95 -2.07
CA TRP A 124 5.14 -13.03 -2.87
C TRP A 124 5.79 -13.09 -4.25
N ALA A 125 6.55 -14.14 -4.56
CA ALA A 125 7.25 -14.24 -5.83
C ALA A 125 6.29 -14.31 -7.05
N GLY A 126 5.04 -14.75 -6.85
CA GLY A 126 3.99 -14.80 -7.86
C GLY A 126 2.62 -14.36 -7.33
N PRO A 127 1.52 -14.59 -8.06
CA PRO A 127 0.18 -14.24 -7.63
C PRO A 127 -0.16 -14.79 -6.25
N SER A 128 -0.65 -13.94 -5.33
CA SER A 128 -0.83 -14.32 -3.92
C SER A 128 -1.95 -15.32 -3.67
N LYS A 129 -2.81 -15.55 -4.67
CA LYS A 129 -3.83 -16.61 -4.65
C LYS A 129 -3.24 -18.01 -4.89
N ASP A 130 -2.08 -18.07 -5.55
CA ASP A 130 -1.42 -19.31 -6.00
C ASP A 130 -0.08 -19.54 -5.29
N ASN A 131 0.41 -18.57 -4.49
CA ASN A 131 1.73 -18.59 -3.86
C ASN A 131 1.64 -18.20 -2.39
N ASP A 132 2.36 -18.92 -1.54
CA ASP A 132 2.56 -18.56 -0.14
C ASP A 132 3.53 -17.38 0.02
N PRO A 133 3.38 -16.55 1.07
CA PRO A 133 4.36 -15.52 1.37
C PRO A 133 5.71 -16.10 1.81
N GLU A 134 6.78 -15.52 1.31
CA GLU A 134 8.12 -15.67 1.86
C GLU A 134 8.35 -14.58 2.91
N MET A 135 8.93 -14.94 4.05
CA MET A 135 9.32 -13.98 5.08
C MET A 135 10.69 -13.41 4.72
N ILE A 136 10.73 -12.12 4.40
CA ILE A 136 11.95 -11.46 3.90
C ILE A 136 12.67 -10.64 4.98
N ALA A 137 11.98 -10.30 6.08
CA ALA A 137 12.61 -9.75 7.29
C ALA A 137 11.78 -10.06 8.55
N VAL A 138 12.47 -10.35 9.66
CA VAL A 138 11.85 -10.63 10.97
C VAL A 138 12.68 -10.08 12.13
N GLN A 139 14.00 -10.23 12.06
CA GLN A 139 14.89 -9.76 13.10
C GLN A 139 14.94 -8.23 13.08
N GLY A 140 14.77 -7.60 14.24
CA GLY A 140 14.85 -6.15 14.39
C GLY A 140 13.65 -5.37 13.89
N VAL A 141 12.69 -5.98 13.17
CA VAL A 141 11.47 -5.29 12.72
C VAL A 141 10.70 -4.79 13.96
N PRO A 142 10.47 -3.48 14.11
CA PRO A 142 9.91 -2.93 15.34
C PRO A 142 8.49 -3.41 15.65
N THR A 143 8.12 -3.40 16.93
CA THR A 143 6.76 -3.69 17.40
C THR A 143 6.00 -2.41 17.71
N LEU A 144 4.68 -2.45 17.57
CA LEU A 144 3.78 -1.32 17.82
C LEU A 144 3.83 -0.87 19.28
N ASP A 145 4.08 -1.77 20.24
CA ASP A 145 4.23 -1.41 21.66
C ASP A 145 5.35 -0.37 21.88
N THR A 146 6.43 -0.40 21.08
CA THR A 146 7.52 0.61 21.16
C THR A 146 7.14 1.98 20.60
N MET A 147 6.07 2.02 19.79
CA MET A 147 5.59 3.16 19.01
C MET A 147 4.26 3.71 19.53
N ASN A 148 3.69 3.10 20.57
CA ASN A 148 2.37 3.43 21.08
C ASN A 148 2.27 4.92 21.45
N GLY A 149 1.29 5.62 20.89
CA GLY A 149 1.02 7.04 21.05
C GLY A 149 2.03 7.97 20.36
N LYS A 150 2.99 7.47 19.56
CA LYS A 150 4.02 8.28 18.92
C LYS A 150 3.83 8.32 17.41
N TRP A 151 4.05 9.48 16.80
CA TRP A 151 4.20 9.58 15.35
C TRP A 151 5.50 8.93 14.92
N VAL A 152 5.42 7.99 13.98
CA VAL A 152 6.56 7.26 13.42
C VAL A 152 6.50 7.34 11.91
N ARG A 153 7.63 7.76 11.31
CA ARG A 153 7.80 7.82 9.87
C ARG A 153 8.13 6.44 9.29
N VAL A 154 7.45 6.09 8.21
CA VAL A 154 7.74 4.95 7.35
C VAL A 154 8.22 5.50 6.02
N LYS A 155 9.33 4.96 5.51
CA LYS A 155 9.80 5.21 4.15
C LYS A 155 10.21 3.90 3.50
N ILE A 156 9.78 3.69 2.26
CA ILE A 156 10.14 2.51 1.46
C ILE A 156 10.64 3.02 0.12
N VAL A 157 11.90 2.77 -0.20
CA VAL A 157 12.51 3.08 -1.51
C VAL A 157 12.68 1.76 -2.25
N ILE A 158 12.19 1.68 -3.49
CA ILE A 158 12.17 0.47 -4.32
C ILE A 158 12.94 0.73 -5.60
N GLU A 159 13.89 -0.16 -5.89
CA GLU A 159 14.75 -0.12 -7.07
C GLU A 159 14.92 -1.55 -7.60
N GLY A 160 14.17 -1.90 -8.66
CA GLY A 160 14.06 -3.26 -9.15
C GLY A 160 13.58 -4.21 -8.06
N ASP A 161 14.31 -5.29 -7.83
CA ASP A 161 14.00 -6.31 -6.82
C ASP A 161 14.61 -6.03 -5.42
N ARG A 162 15.03 -4.78 -5.19
CA ARG A 162 15.55 -4.30 -3.90
C ARG A 162 14.63 -3.25 -3.30
N ALA A 163 14.55 -3.23 -1.98
CA ALA A 163 13.92 -2.14 -1.25
C ALA A 163 14.69 -1.77 0.01
N THR A 164 14.80 -0.47 0.30
CA THR A 164 15.22 0.01 1.62
C THR A 164 13.96 0.39 2.40
N VAL A 165 13.74 -0.28 3.54
CA VAL A 165 12.61 -0.01 4.43
C VAL A 165 13.12 0.68 5.69
N THR A 166 12.58 1.85 5.99
CA THR A 166 12.84 2.62 7.20
C THR A 166 11.56 2.77 8.02
N ILE A 167 11.63 2.51 9.33
CA ILE A 167 10.51 2.64 10.28
C ILE A 167 11.04 3.27 11.57
N GLY A 168 10.87 4.59 11.72
CA GLY A 168 11.57 5.34 12.76
C GLY A 168 13.09 5.14 12.62
N ASP A 169 13.73 4.62 13.67
CA ASP A 169 15.18 4.36 13.69
C ASP A 169 15.58 3.01 13.04
N TYR A 170 14.63 2.12 12.76
CA TYR A 170 14.90 0.87 12.06
C TYR A 170 15.12 1.13 10.57
N SER A 171 16.15 0.51 9.98
CA SER A 171 16.41 0.53 8.55
C SER A 171 16.99 -0.79 8.08
N GLU A 172 16.47 -1.35 6.99
CA GLU A 172 16.91 -2.63 6.43
C GLU A 172 16.87 -2.58 4.89
N GLU A 173 17.89 -3.17 4.26
CA GLU A 173 17.87 -3.45 2.83
C GLU A 173 17.32 -4.85 2.56
N LEU A 174 16.29 -4.93 1.74
CA LEU A 174 15.60 -6.16 1.36
C LEU A 174 15.91 -6.49 -0.09
N LYS A 175 16.02 -7.78 -0.39
CA LYS A 175 16.18 -8.32 -1.74
C LYS A 175 15.21 -9.48 -1.92
N HIS A 176 14.27 -9.34 -2.84
CA HIS A 176 13.30 -10.40 -3.13
C HIS A 176 12.64 -10.16 -4.48
N ALA A 177 12.41 -11.23 -5.26
CA ALA A 177 11.86 -11.12 -6.62
C ALA A 177 10.50 -10.41 -6.66
N SER A 178 9.71 -10.52 -5.59
CA SER A 178 8.43 -9.81 -5.51
C SER A 178 8.56 -8.30 -5.52
N ILE A 179 9.67 -7.76 -4.97
CA ILE A 179 9.85 -6.32 -4.83
C ILE A 179 9.88 -5.64 -6.20
N GLY A 180 10.37 -6.30 -7.25
CA GLY A 180 10.40 -5.75 -8.61
C GLY A 180 9.14 -5.99 -9.44
N ARG A 181 8.12 -6.64 -8.87
CA ARG A 181 6.83 -6.83 -9.57
C ARG A 181 6.10 -5.50 -9.67
N GLU A 182 5.21 -5.40 -10.64
CA GLU A 182 4.29 -4.27 -10.79
C GLU A 182 3.29 -4.21 -9.61
N LYS A 183 3.07 -3.00 -9.10
CA LYS A 183 2.06 -2.64 -8.10
C LYS A 183 1.00 -1.83 -8.82
N GLY A 184 -0.24 -1.96 -8.38
CA GLY A 184 -1.37 -1.11 -8.78
C GLY A 184 -2.07 -0.44 -7.59
N GLU A 185 -1.79 -0.86 -6.36
CA GLU A 185 -2.48 -0.37 -5.18
C GLU A 185 -1.58 -0.36 -3.93
N VAL A 186 -1.68 0.70 -3.13
CA VAL A 186 -1.06 0.85 -1.81
C VAL A 186 -2.16 0.86 -0.75
N THR A 187 -1.99 0.06 0.31
CA THR A 187 -2.96 0.03 1.43
C THR A 187 -2.30 0.14 2.80
N ILE A 188 -2.94 0.91 3.67
CA ILE A 188 -2.64 1.01 5.11
C ILE A 188 -3.88 0.51 5.84
N SER A 189 -3.74 -0.50 6.68
CA SER A 189 -4.86 -1.05 7.46
C SER A 189 -4.42 -1.45 8.86
N PHE A 190 -5.36 -1.58 9.78
CA PHE A 190 -5.04 -2.00 11.14
C PHE A 190 -6.16 -2.80 11.78
N ALA A 191 -5.91 -3.34 12.96
CA ALA A 191 -6.86 -4.06 13.78
C ALA A 191 -6.70 -3.65 15.25
N SER A 192 -7.83 -3.42 15.90
CA SER A 192 -7.93 -2.98 17.30
C SER A 192 -7.33 -1.58 17.54
N GLY A 193 -7.81 -0.86 18.56
CA GLY A 193 -7.26 0.44 18.96
C GLY A 193 -7.60 1.59 18.01
N GLU A 194 -6.72 2.59 17.96
CA GLU A 194 -6.84 3.81 17.15
C GLU A 194 -5.59 4.00 16.31
N LEU A 195 -5.76 4.43 15.06
CA LEU A 195 -4.64 4.74 14.16
C LEU A 195 -4.81 6.16 13.60
N GLY A 196 -3.79 6.99 13.84
CA GLY A 196 -3.56 8.22 13.10
C GLY A 196 -2.63 7.98 11.90
N VAL A 197 -2.90 8.63 10.77
CA VAL A 197 -2.05 8.61 9.57
C VAL A 197 -1.94 10.04 9.04
N ARG A 198 -0.75 10.44 8.57
CA ARG A 198 -0.56 11.73 7.90
C ARG A 198 0.50 11.70 6.82
N GLY A 199 0.36 12.62 5.86
CA GLY A 199 1.31 12.87 4.78
C GLY A 199 1.65 11.62 3.98
N VAL A 200 0.69 11.05 3.27
CA VAL A 200 0.96 9.90 2.39
C VAL A 200 1.53 10.41 1.08
N HIS A 201 2.77 10.05 0.79
CA HIS A 201 3.45 10.33 -0.48
C HIS A 201 3.73 9.02 -1.21
N ILE A 202 3.33 8.95 -2.48
CA ILE A 202 3.70 7.87 -3.38
C ILE A 202 4.35 8.51 -4.61
N HIS A 203 5.63 8.25 -4.79
CA HIS A 203 6.48 8.75 -5.87
C HIS A 203 6.93 7.58 -6.75
N PRO A 204 6.15 7.21 -7.78
CA PRO A 204 6.58 6.27 -8.79
C PRO A 204 7.89 6.72 -9.46
N ALA A 205 8.86 5.80 -9.56
CA ALA A 205 10.00 5.94 -10.44
C ALA A 205 9.71 5.16 -11.73
N LYS A 206 10.17 5.70 -12.86
CA LYS A 206 9.97 5.09 -14.19
C LYS A 206 10.77 3.80 -14.35
#